data_AF-W9DP97-F1
#
_entry.id   AF-W9DP97-F1
#
_cell.length_a   1.000
_cell.length_b   1.000
_cell.length_c   1.000
_cell.angle_alpha   90.00
_cell.angle_beta   90.00
_cell.angle_gamma   90.00
#
_symmetry.space_group_name_H-M   'P 1'
#
loop_
_entity.id
_entity.type
_entity.pdbx_description
1 polymer ?
#
loop_
_entity_poly.entity_id
_entity_poly.type
_entity_poly.pdbx_seq_one_letter_code
_entity_poly.pdbx_strand_id
1 'polypeptide(L)'
;MVGMSKISIALVVMIFLFAGIISLTNSTNSSSVNEFLWTGAPPSNADKIEARISQLVSPYQGIEYDNITLATSEKNNKIHIHATASTSASKYMDRYDFVYSDNEIIITGYILEAIPESVRSEAISLALQNEEVANAMGSGMYTNGDPSVKQILPETSEKFYTGKPLISVTWMDSSISALIDMDTRAVVQVWTG
;
A
#
# COMPACT_ATOMS: atom_id res chain seq x y z
N MET A 1 -14.00 -67.18 -32.93
CA MET A 1 -14.88 -66.05 -33.27
C MET A 1 -15.46 -65.51 -31.98
N VAL A 2 -15.22 -64.22 -31.70
CA VAL A 2 -15.86 -63.35 -30.69
C VAL A 2 -15.67 -63.79 -29.22
N GLY A 3 -15.17 -62.97 -28.29
CA GLY A 3 -14.82 -61.55 -28.35
C GLY A 3 -14.22 -61.12 -27.02
N MET A 4 -13.34 -60.13 -27.09
CA MET A 4 -12.83 -59.37 -25.96
C MET A 4 -13.98 -58.70 -25.19
N SER A 5 -13.87 -58.67 -23.87
CA SER A 5 -14.39 -57.56 -23.06
C SER A 5 -13.57 -57.45 -21.79
N LYS A 6 -12.73 -56.41 -21.76
CA LYS A 6 -12.00 -55.91 -20.61
C LYS A 6 -12.98 -55.08 -19.78
N ILE A 7 -13.12 -55.34 -18.48
CA ILE A 7 -13.48 -54.29 -17.52
C ILE A 7 -12.65 -54.51 -16.26
N SER A 8 -11.60 -53.70 -16.15
CA SER A 8 -10.87 -53.42 -14.92
C SER A 8 -11.80 -52.71 -13.94
N ILE A 9 -11.96 -53.23 -12.74
CA ILE A 9 -12.55 -52.46 -11.62
C ILE A 9 -11.39 -52.09 -10.70
N ALA A 10 -10.84 -50.92 -10.95
CA ALA A 10 -9.90 -50.25 -10.06
C ALA A 10 -10.67 -49.74 -8.84
N LEU A 11 -10.25 -50.15 -7.66
CA LEU A 11 -10.76 -49.72 -6.36
C LEU A 11 -10.29 -48.28 -6.09
N VAL A 12 -11.14 -47.29 -6.38
CA VAL A 12 -10.91 -45.89 -5.99
C VAL A 12 -11.49 -45.68 -4.59
N VAL A 13 -10.62 -45.67 -3.58
CA VAL A 13 -10.99 -45.28 -2.21
C VAL A 13 -10.98 -43.76 -2.14
N MET A 14 -12.17 -43.16 -2.18
CA MET A 14 -12.40 -41.73 -2.06
C MET A 14 -12.52 -41.38 -0.56
N ILE A 15 -11.43 -40.95 0.07
CA ILE A 15 -11.45 -40.44 1.44
C ILE A 15 -11.87 -38.96 1.40
N PHE A 16 -13.14 -38.70 1.70
CA PHE A 16 -13.62 -37.37 2.07
C PHE A 16 -13.30 -37.14 3.56
N LEU A 17 -12.26 -36.37 3.85
CA LEU A 17 -12.08 -35.74 5.16
C LEU A 17 -12.63 -34.32 5.10
N PHE A 18 -13.93 -34.19 5.38
CA PHE A 18 -14.49 -32.95 5.89
C PHE A 18 -14.15 -32.84 7.37
N ALA A 19 -13.08 -32.12 7.69
CA ALA A 19 -12.87 -31.55 9.02
C ALA A 19 -13.01 -30.04 8.89
N GLY A 20 -14.11 -29.53 9.43
CA GLY A 20 -14.43 -28.11 9.45
C GLY A 20 -13.44 -27.30 10.29
N ILE A 21 -13.15 -26.11 9.76
CA ILE A 21 -13.04 -24.82 10.44
C ILE A 21 -12.57 -24.90 11.91
N ILE A 22 -11.29 -24.63 12.11
CA ILE A 22 -10.90 -23.63 13.10
C ILE A 22 -10.13 -22.57 12.32
N SER A 23 -10.84 -21.53 11.88
CA SER A 23 -10.18 -20.25 11.62
C SER A 23 -9.53 -19.84 12.92
N LEU A 24 -8.22 -20.04 13.01
CA LEU A 24 -7.42 -19.45 14.06
C LEU A 24 -7.42 -17.95 13.77
N THR A 25 -8.43 -17.25 14.26
CA THR A 25 -8.35 -15.81 14.50
C THR A 25 -7.32 -15.63 15.61
N ASN A 26 -6.04 -15.69 15.24
CA ASN A 26 -5.05 -14.92 15.96
C ASN A 26 -5.37 -13.46 15.67
N SER A 27 -6.36 -12.95 16.42
CA SER A 27 -6.38 -11.57 16.86
C SER A 27 -5.19 -11.42 17.81
N THR A 28 -3.98 -11.44 17.25
CA THR A 28 -2.88 -10.72 17.83
C THR A 28 -3.23 -9.26 17.58
N ASN A 29 -3.82 -8.63 18.59
CA ASN A 29 -3.72 -7.19 18.76
C ASN A 29 -2.22 -6.86 18.78
N SER A 30 -1.61 -6.68 17.60
CA SER A 30 -0.34 -5.95 17.51
C SER A 30 -0.70 -4.49 17.70
N SER A 31 -0.94 -4.12 18.97
CA SER A 31 -0.95 -2.71 19.33
C SER A 31 0.49 -2.22 19.29
N SER A 32 1.05 -2.06 18.09
CA SER A 32 1.93 -0.91 17.87
C SER A 32 1.01 0.28 18.11
N VAL A 33 0.94 0.75 19.37
CA VAL A 33 0.20 1.96 19.69
C VAL A 33 1.02 3.07 19.08
N ASN A 34 0.72 3.40 17.81
CA ASN A 34 1.30 4.56 17.16
C ASN A 34 1.13 5.75 18.12
N GLU A 35 2.20 6.50 18.38
CA GLU A 35 2.08 7.69 19.20
C GLU A 35 1.32 8.75 18.40
N PHE A 36 0.10 9.09 18.83
CA PHE A 36 -0.71 10.12 18.20
C PHE A 36 -0.44 11.48 18.83
N LEU A 37 -0.13 12.46 17.98
CA LEU A 37 0.14 13.84 18.38
C LEU A 37 -0.88 14.77 17.75
N TRP A 38 -1.65 15.50 18.54
CA TRP A 38 -2.63 16.46 18.02
C TRP A 38 -2.01 17.85 17.83
N THR A 39 -2.20 18.41 16.64
CA THR A 39 -1.93 19.82 16.37
C THR A 39 -3.14 20.64 16.82
N GLY A 40 -3.05 21.19 18.02
CA GLY A 40 -4.14 21.93 18.66
C GLY A 40 -4.96 21.08 19.63
N ALA A 41 -6.16 21.55 19.96
CA ALA A 41 -7.04 20.81 20.87
C ALA A 41 -7.64 19.60 20.13
N PRO A 42 -7.51 18.38 20.68
CA PRO A 42 -8.14 17.20 20.10
C PRO A 42 -9.67 17.33 20.15
N PRO A 43 -10.39 16.75 19.17
CA PRO A 43 -11.85 16.70 19.21
C PRO A 43 -12.32 15.76 20.33
N SER A 44 -13.57 15.90 20.77
CA SER A 44 -14.12 15.13 21.91
C SER A 44 -14.14 13.61 21.70
N ASN A 45 -13.99 13.16 20.46
CA ASN A 45 -13.97 11.78 20.03
C ASN A 45 -12.57 11.31 19.58
N ALA A 46 -11.50 11.96 20.05
CA ALA A 46 -10.12 11.67 19.68
C ALA A 46 -9.74 10.19 19.79
N ASP A 47 -9.97 9.54 20.95
CA ASP A 47 -9.63 8.12 21.16
C ASP A 47 -10.24 7.20 20.09
N LYS A 48 -11.48 7.49 19.68
CA LYS A 48 -12.17 6.73 18.65
C LYS A 48 -11.61 7.01 17.25
N ILE A 49 -11.26 8.26 16.97
CA ILE A 49 -10.58 8.63 15.73
C ILE A 49 -9.23 7.93 15.64
N GLU A 50 -8.39 8.03 16.67
CA GLU A 50 -7.07 7.41 16.73
C GLU A 50 -7.14 5.90 16.55
N ALA A 51 -8.04 5.23 17.28
CA ALA A 51 -8.25 3.79 17.14
C ALA A 51 -8.62 3.39 15.71
N ARG A 52 -9.43 4.20 15.01
CA ARG A 52 -9.78 3.91 13.62
C ARG A 52 -8.68 4.26 12.63
N ILE A 53 -7.97 5.38 12.82
CA ILE A 53 -6.81 5.74 11.99
C ILE A 53 -5.75 4.64 12.10
N SER A 54 -5.49 4.11 13.29
CA SER A 54 -4.51 3.01 13.49
C SER A 54 -4.79 1.77 12.66
N GLN A 55 -6.06 1.52 12.31
CA GLN A 55 -6.50 0.39 11.48
C GLN A 55 -6.41 0.67 9.98
N LEU A 56 -6.37 1.95 9.58
CA LEU A 56 -6.42 2.38 8.18
C LEU A 56 -5.07 2.81 7.63
N VAL A 57 -4.17 3.27 8.50
CA VAL A 57 -2.80 3.57 8.08
C VAL A 57 -2.06 2.27 7.79
N SER A 58 -1.14 2.33 6.83
CA SER A 58 -0.44 1.16 6.32
C SER A 58 1.01 1.54 6.05
N PRO A 59 1.90 1.45 7.08
CA PRO A 59 3.33 1.62 6.88
C PRO A 59 3.84 0.70 5.76
N TYR A 60 4.98 1.08 5.17
CA TYR A 60 5.69 0.18 4.27
C TYR A 60 6.07 -1.12 4.99
N GLN A 61 6.15 -2.24 4.26
CA GLN A 61 6.42 -3.53 4.88
C GLN A 61 7.77 -3.51 5.64
N GLY A 62 7.72 -3.98 6.90
CA GLY A 62 8.92 -4.07 7.74
C GLY A 62 9.31 -2.77 8.44
N ILE A 63 8.47 -1.74 8.39
CA ILE A 63 8.63 -0.52 9.20
C ILE A 63 7.40 -0.28 10.09
N GLU A 64 7.61 0.51 11.13
CA GLU A 64 6.56 1.06 11.99
C GLU A 64 6.66 2.58 11.98
N TYR A 65 5.55 3.26 12.28
CA TYR A 65 5.59 4.70 12.51
C TYR A 65 6.07 4.99 13.93
N ASP A 66 6.97 5.96 14.05
CA ASP A 66 7.39 6.47 15.35
C ASP A 66 6.27 7.34 15.95
N ASN A 67 5.61 8.14 15.12
CA ASN A 67 4.48 8.98 15.51
C ASN A 67 3.58 9.30 14.32
N ILE A 68 2.32 9.64 14.63
CA ILE A 68 1.33 10.14 13.69
C ILE A 68 0.80 11.48 14.22
N THR A 69 1.14 12.56 13.54
CA THR A 69 0.64 13.90 13.86
C THR A 69 -0.70 14.13 13.14
N LEU A 70 -1.73 14.52 13.90
CA LEU A 70 -3.09 14.78 13.43
C LEU A 70 -3.41 16.26 13.53
N ALA A 71 -3.92 16.84 12.44
CA ALA A 71 -4.48 18.17 12.41
C ALA A 71 -5.93 18.10 11.92
N THR A 72 -6.83 18.81 12.58
CA THR A 72 -8.26 18.83 12.23
C THR A 72 -8.74 20.16 11.69
N SER A 73 -9.69 20.08 10.78
CA SER A 73 -10.53 21.21 10.40
C SER A 73 -11.99 20.76 10.31
N GLU A 74 -12.92 21.66 10.61
CA GLU A 74 -14.34 21.40 10.44
C GLU A 74 -14.84 22.03 9.14
N LYS A 75 -15.54 21.26 8.33
CA LYS A 75 -16.18 21.73 7.10
C LYS A 75 -17.44 20.92 6.83
N ASN A 76 -18.53 21.60 6.49
CA ASN A 76 -19.81 20.96 6.16
C ASN A 76 -20.31 19.96 7.24
N ASN A 77 -20.16 20.32 8.52
CA ASN A 77 -20.48 19.48 9.68
C ASN A 77 -19.72 18.14 9.73
N LYS A 78 -18.56 18.06 9.06
CA LYS A 78 -17.66 16.90 9.08
C LYS A 78 -16.30 17.33 9.61
N ILE A 79 -15.63 16.41 10.30
CA ILE A 79 -14.26 16.61 10.77
C ILE A 79 -13.33 16.08 9.68
N HIS A 80 -12.56 16.97 9.06
CA HIS A 80 -11.47 16.63 8.16
C HIS A 80 -10.20 16.48 8.99
N ILE A 81 -9.49 15.37 8.80
CA ILE A 81 -8.28 15.05 9.55
C ILE A 81 -7.14 14.89 8.55
N HIS A 82 -6.12 15.72 8.69
CA HIS A 82 -4.84 15.58 7.98
C HIS A 82 -3.88 14.86 8.92
N ALA A 83 -3.43 13.66 8.53
CA ALA A 83 -2.46 12.89 9.28
C ALA A 83 -1.11 12.88 8.57
N THR A 84 -0.04 13.14 9.31
CA THR A 84 1.34 12.98 8.84
C THR A 84 2.03 11.94 9.72
N ALA A 85 2.42 10.82 9.14
CA ALA A 85 3.07 9.72 9.84
C ALA A 85 4.57 9.71 9.51
N SER A 86 5.41 9.62 10.55
CA SER A 86 6.87 9.62 10.41
C SER A 86 7.48 8.34 10.96
N THR A 87 8.65 7.99 10.44
CA THR A 87 9.42 6.81 10.83
C THR A 87 10.90 7.11 10.70
N SER A 88 11.70 6.60 11.62
CA SER A 88 13.17 6.72 11.61
C SER A 88 13.82 5.97 10.44
N ALA A 89 13.08 5.06 9.80
CA ALA A 89 13.54 4.30 8.63
C ALA A 89 13.57 5.12 7.32
N SER A 90 12.97 6.32 7.30
CA SER A 90 12.84 7.15 6.10
C SER A 90 12.92 8.64 6.43
N LYS A 91 13.57 9.43 5.57
CA LYS A 91 13.54 10.90 5.66
C LYS A 91 12.22 11.51 5.16
N TYR A 92 11.43 10.73 4.42
CA TYR A 92 10.10 11.10 3.92
C TYR A 92 9.00 10.61 4.87
N MET A 93 7.86 11.28 4.83
CA MET A 93 6.70 11.00 5.67
C MET A 93 5.53 10.53 4.83
N ASP A 94 4.66 9.72 5.43
CA ASP A 94 3.37 9.40 4.86
C ASP A 94 2.36 10.47 5.23
N ARG A 95 1.45 10.75 4.30
CA ARG A 95 0.34 11.67 4.49
C ARG A 95 -0.96 10.99 4.15
N TYR A 96 -1.95 11.20 4.99
CA TYR A 96 -3.29 10.70 4.82
C TYR A 96 -4.30 11.81 5.04
N ASP A 97 -5.36 11.81 4.25
CA ASP A 97 -6.51 12.67 4.41
C ASP A 97 -7.72 11.83 4.77
N PHE A 98 -8.32 12.09 5.93
CA PHE A 98 -9.51 11.41 6.38
C PHE A 98 -10.69 12.36 6.53
N VAL A 99 -11.89 11.80 6.42
CA VAL A 99 -13.14 12.44 6.83
C VAL A 99 -13.80 11.59 7.90
N TYR A 100 -14.13 12.21 9.02
CA TYR A 100 -14.92 11.62 10.09
C TYR A 100 -16.34 12.22 10.10
N SER A 101 -17.33 11.35 9.97
CA SER A 101 -18.77 11.67 9.97
C SER A 101 -19.55 10.47 10.48
N ASP A 102 -20.64 10.68 11.21
CA ASP A 102 -21.57 9.60 11.59
C ASP A 102 -20.89 8.40 12.25
N ASN A 103 -19.89 8.67 13.11
CA ASN A 103 -19.11 7.64 13.80
C ASN A 103 -18.23 6.74 12.92
N GLU A 104 -18.06 7.10 11.65
CA GLU A 104 -17.20 6.43 10.68
C GLU A 104 -16.05 7.35 10.26
N ILE A 105 -14.93 6.73 9.88
CA ILE A 105 -13.81 7.43 9.27
C ILE A 105 -13.52 6.80 7.91
N ILE A 106 -13.27 7.64 6.92
CA ILE A 106 -12.99 7.21 5.55
C ILE A 106 -11.69 7.88 5.10
N ILE A 107 -10.80 7.10 4.52
CA ILE A 107 -9.64 7.62 3.79
C ILE A 107 -10.11 8.25 2.48
N THR A 108 -9.78 9.52 2.29
CA THR A 108 -10.14 10.30 1.10
C THR A 108 -8.97 10.58 0.18
N GLY A 109 -7.74 10.44 0.69
CA GLY A 109 -6.51 10.61 -0.06
C GLY A 109 -5.31 10.13 0.73
N TYR A 110 -4.22 9.84 0.03
CA TYR A 110 -2.94 9.50 0.63
C TYR A 110 -1.77 9.85 -0.28
N ILE A 111 -0.60 10.05 0.34
CA ILE A 111 0.71 10.08 -0.28
C ILE A 111 1.66 9.30 0.63
N LEU A 112 2.07 8.10 0.22
CA LEU A 112 2.86 7.19 1.07
C LEU A 112 4.32 7.16 0.61
N GLU A 113 5.17 8.04 1.15
CA GLU A 113 6.57 8.18 0.75
C GLU A 113 7.57 7.64 1.79
N ALA A 114 7.11 7.26 2.98
CA ALA A 114 7.90 6.72 4.08
C ALA A 114 8.39 5.29 3.78
N ILE A 115 9.30 5.18 2.82
CA ILE A 115 9.87 3.94 2.31
C ILE A 115 11.37 3.95 2.63
N PRO A 116 11.94 2.84 3.15
CA PRO A 116 13.38 2.74 3.41
C PRO A 116 14.23 3.11 2.19
N GLU A 117 15.35 3.83 2.41
CA GLU A 117 16.19 4.36 1.32
C GLU A 117 16.73 3.26 0.39
N SER A 118 17.03 2.08 0.92
CA SER A 118 17.47 0.92 0.14
C SER A 118 16.40 0.46 -0.85
N VAL A 119 15.15 0.36 -0.40
CA VAL A 119 13.99 0.00 -1.22
C VAL A 119 13.70 1.08 -2.26
N ARG A 120 13.77 2.36 -1.86
CA ARG A 120 13.62 3.49 -2.79
C ARG A 120 14.64 3.41 -3.92
N SER A 121 15.92 3.26 -3.57
CA SER A 121 17.02 3.16 -4.52
C SER A 121 16.86 1.97 -5.46
N GLU A 122 16.38 0.84 -4.95
CA GLU A 122 16.11 -0.35 -5.73
C GLU A 122 14.95 -0.15 -6.71
N ALA A 123 13.82 0.39 -6.27
CA ALA A 123 12.67 0.67 -7.13
C ALA A 123 13.02 1.64 -8.26
N ILE A 124 13.80 2.69 -7.95
CA ILE A 124 14.34 3.64 -8.95
C ILE A 124 15.21 2.90 -9.95
N SER A 125 16.11 2.03 -9.49
CA SER A 125 17.01 1.27 -10.36
C SER A 125 16.25 0.31 -11.28
N LEU A 126 15.26 -0.42 -10.76
CA LEU A 126 14.39 -1.30 -11.55
C LEU A 126 13.63 -0.53 -12.62
N ALA A 127 13.10 0.64 -12.25
CA ALA A 127 12.37 1.48 -13.18
C ALA A 127 13.27 2.05 -14.30
N LEU A 128 14.50 2.45 -13.99
CA LEU A 128 15.47 2.94 -14.99
C LEU A 128 16.00 1.83 -15.92
N GLN A 129 15.89 0.55 -15.54
CA GLN A 129 16.24 -0.57 -16.41
C GLN A 129 15.15 -0.89 -17.44
N ASN A 130 13.94 -0.35 -17.28
CA ASN A 130 12.89 -0.48 -18.28
C ASN A 130 13.19 0.41 -19.49
N GLU A 131 13.16 -0.17 -20.70
CA GLU A 131 13.52 0.54 -21.93
C GLU A 131 12.64 1.76 -22.22
N GLU A 132 11.34 1.70 -21.92
CA GLU A 132 10.41 2.82 -22.16
C GLU A 132 10.75 4.00 -21.25
N VAL A 133 10.97 3.74 -19.96
CA VAL A 133 11.42 4.75 -18.99
C VAL A 133 12.80 5.29 -19.39
N ALA A 134 13.76 4.41 -19.69
CA ALA A 134 15.12 4.81 -20.07
C ALA A 134 15.13 5.71 -21.32
N ASN A 135 14.32 5.37 -22.32
CA ASN A 135 14.19 6.16 -23.55
C ASN A 135 13.53 7.52 -23.28
N ALA A 136 12.46 7.54 -22.49
CA ALA A 136 11.79 8.78 -22.10
C ALA A 136 12.74 9.72 -21.33
N MET A 137 13.52 9.16 -20.38
CA MET A 137 14.52 9.89 -19.61
C MET A 137 15.72 10.35 -20.46
N GLY A 138 16.18 9.56 -21.42
CA GLY A 138 17.32 9.85 -22.28
C GLY A 138 17.04 10.85 -23.41
N SER A 139 15.77 11.11 -23.72
CA SER A 139 15.34 12.01 -24.79
C SER A 139 15.39 13.51 -24.44
N GLY A 140 15.76 13.87 -23.21
CA GLY A 140 15.83 15.26 -22.78
C GLY A 140 16.83 15.55 -21.66
N MET A 141 17.32 16.80 -21.63
CA MET A 141 18.27 17.31 -20.65
C MET A 141 17.55 17.61 -19.32
N TYR A 142 17.07 16.58 -18.62
CA TYR A 142 16.21 16.72 -17.44
C TYR A 142 16.79 15.98 -16.24
N THR A 143 17.90 16.49 -15.72
CA THR A 143 18.67 15.91 -14.61
C THR A 143 18.36 16.49 -13.23
N ASN A 144 17.30 17.29 -13.07
CA ASN A 144 17.21 18.21 -11.93
C ASN A 144 16.12 17.88 -10.88
N GLY A 145 15.72 16.62 -10.73
CA GLY A 145 14.81 16.23 -9.65
C GLY A 145 15.04 14.82 -9.16
N ASP A 146 15.18 14.65 -7.84
CA ASP A 146 15.06 13.35 -7.20
C ASP A 146 13.65 12.78 -7.50
N PRO A 147 13.53 11.52 -7.94
CA PRO A 147 12.22 10.93 -8.16
C PRO A 147 11.41 10.89 -6.87
N SER A 148 10.10 11.11 -7.01
CA SER A 148 9.17 10.77 -5.94
C SER A 148 8.88 9.27 -6.01
N VAL A 149 9.05 8.60 -4.89
CA VAL A 149 8.79 7.16 -4.72
C VAL A 149 7.67 7.02 -3.72
N LYS A 150 6.56 6.40 -4.15
CA LYS A 150 5.34 6.24 -3.36
C LYS A 150 4.90 4.78 -3.29
N GLN A 151 4.42 4.34 -2.14
CA GLN A 151 3.69 3.09 -2.01
C GLN A 151 2.26 3.29 -2.52
N ILE A 152 1.79 2.32 -3.30
CA ILE A 152 0.41 2.24 -3.79
C ILE A 152 -0.28 1.11 -3.03
N LEU A 153 -1.39 1.43 -2.37
CA LEU A 153 -2.15 0.46 -1.58
C LEU A 153 -2.91 -0.54 -2.48
N PRO A 154 -3.18 -1.78 -2.00
CA PRO A 154 -3.84 -2.83 -2.77
C PRO A 154 -5.13 -2.42 -3.47
N GLU A 155 -5.99 -1.65 -2.79
CA GLU A 155 -7.27 -1.18 -3.32
C GLU A 155 -7.12 -0.19 -4.48
N THR A 156 -5.97 0.49 -4.56
CA THR A 156 -5.64 1.40 -5.66
C THR A 156 -4.94 0.64 -6.78
N SER A 157 -3.99 -0.22 -6.46
CA SER A 157 -3.22 -1.00 -7.45
C SER A 157 -4.05 -2.02 -8.21
N GLU A 158 -5.15 -2.53 -7.63
CA GLU A 158 -6.06 -3.47 -8.29
C GLU A 158 -6.63 -2.92 -9.61
N LYS A 159 -6.76 -1.60 -9.73
CA LYS A 159 -7.24 -0.92 -10.94
C LYS A 159 -6.23 -0.92 -12.09
N PHE A 160 -4.95 -1.14 -11.79
CA PHE A 160 -3.83 -0.96 -12.70
C PHE A 160 -3.10 -2.27 -13.00
N TYR A 161 -3.00 -3.17 -12.02
CA TYR A 161 -2.28 -4.43 -12.15
C TYR A 161 -2.89 -5.55 -11.31
N THR A 162 -2.74 -5.51 -9.99
CA THR A 162 -3.26 -6.52 -9.06
C THR A 162 -3.43 -5.94 -7.66
N GLY A 163 -4.33 -6.54 -6.86
CA GLY A 163 -4.67 -6.10 -5.51
C GLY A 163 -3.58 -6.43 -4.48
N LYS A 164 -2.40 -5.82 -4.62
CA LYS A 164 -1.28 -5.95 -3.69
C LYS A 164 -0.48 -4.64 -3.61
N PRO A 165 0.33 -4.41 -2.57
CA PRO A 165 1.15 -3.21 -2.50
C PRO A 165 2.15 -3.14 -3.66
N LEU A 166 2.24 -1.98 -4.30
CA LEU A 166 3.20 -1.70 -5.37
C LEU A 166 3.97 -0.41 -5.06
N ILE A 167 5.05 -0.14 -5.79
CA ILE A 167 5.77 1.12 -5.70
C ILE A 167 5.57 1.90 -7.01
N SER A 168 5.20 3.17 -6.91
CA SER A 168 5.26 4.12 -8.02
C SER A 168 6.54 4.93 -7.90
N VAL A 169 7.30 5.03 -8.99
CA VAL A 169 8.42 5.96 -9.11
C VAL A 169 8.10 6.97 -10.20
N THR A 170 8.23 8.26 -9.87
CA THR A 170 7.76 9.36 -10.71
C THR A 170 8.84 10.44 -10.84
N TRP A 171 9.10 10.89 -12.06
CA TRP A 171 10.06 11.95 -12.40
C TRP A 171 9.38 13.12 -13.11
N MET A 172 10.15 14.19 -13.36
CA MET A 172 9.84 15.27 -14.29
C MET A 172 8.45 15.90 -14.04
N ASP A 173 8.19 16.36 -12.82
CA ASP A 173 6.90 16.97 -12.43
C ASP A 173 5.68 16.08 -12.74
N SER A 174 5.87 14.77 -12.69
CA SER A 174 4.87 13.72 -12.96
C SER A 174 4.60 13.37 -14.42
N SER A 175 5.45 13.80 -15.35
CA SER A 175 5.32 13.42 -16.77
C SER A 175 5.78 11.99 -17.08
N ILE A 176 6.64 11.40 -16.24
CA ILE A 176 7.09 10.02 -16.37
C ILE A 176 6.84 9.30 -15.05
N SER A 177 6.08 8.20 -15.09
CA SER A 177 5.85 7.35 -13.93
C SER A 177 5.98 5.88 -14.31
N ALA A 178 6.54 5.08 -13.40
CA ALA A 178 6.62 3.64 -13.50
C ALA A 178 5.98 3.01 -12.26
N LEU A 179 5.14 2.00 -12.46
CA LEU A 179 4.63 1.13 -11.41
C LEU A 179 5.48 -0.12 -11.34
N ILE A 180 6.01 -0.42 -10.17
CA ILE A 180 6.95 -1.50 -9.91
C ILE A 180 6.31 -2.49 -8.94
N ASP A 181 6.36 -3.75 -9.33
CA ASP A 181 6.13 -4.88 -8.46
C ASP A 181 7.47 -5.32 -7.84
N MET A 182 7.63 -5.05 -6.54
CA MET A 182 8.86 -5.37 -5.81
C MET A 182 9.05 -6.88 -5.59
N ASP A 183 7.98 -7.67 -5.56
CA ASP A 183 8.06 -9.13 -5.35
C ASP A 183 8.63 -9.80 -6.60
N THR A 184 8.18 -9.37 -7.78
CA THR A 184 8.62 -9.91 -9.08
C THR A 184 9.78 -9.12 -9.68
N ARG A 185 10.17 -8.01 -9.05
CA ARG A 185 11.22 -7.09 -9.50
C ARG A 185 10.98 -6.57 -10.92
N ALA A 186 9.74 -6.28 -11.26
CA ALA A 186 9.32 -5.91 -12.60
C ALA A 186 8.61 -4.56 -12.65
N VAL A 187 8.86 -3.80 -13.72
CA VAL A 187 8.00 -2.67 -14.08
C VAL A 187 6.76 -3.23 -14.75
N VAL A 188 5.60 -3.04 -14.13
CA VAL A 188 4.32 -3.60 -14.58
C VAL A 188 3.51 -2.60 -15.39
N GLN A 189 3.77 -1.31 -15.24
CA GLN A 189 3.14 -0.26 -16.03
C GLN A 189 4.03 0.98 -16.11
N VAL A 190 3.97 1.66 -17.24
CA VAL A 190 4.64 2.94 -17.49
C VAL A 190 3.61 3.94 -17.98
N TRP A 191 3.72 5.18 -17.53
CA TRP A 191 2.99 6.32 -18.06
C TRP A 191 3.97 7.42 -18.45
N THR A 192 3.81 7.90 -19.67
CA THR A 192 4.51 9.06 -20.22
C THR A 192 3.49 10.05 -20.74
N GLY A 193 3.53 11.31 -20.30
CA GLY A 193 2.57 12.35 -20.69
C GLY A 193 3.10 13.76 -20.53
#